data_AF-A0A640L1J0-F1
#
_entry.id   AF-A0A640L1J0-F1
#
_cell.length_a   1.000
_cell.length_b   1.000
_cell.length_c   1.000
_cell.angle_alpha   90.00
_cell.angle_beta   90.00
_cell.angle_gamma   90.00
#
_symmetry.space_group_name_H-M   'P 1'
#
loop_
_entity.id
_entity.type
_entity.pdbx_description
1 polymer ?
#
loop_
_entity_poly.entity_id
_entity_poly.type
_entity_poly.pdbx_seq_one_letter_code
_entity_poly.pdbx_strand_id
1 'polypeptide(L)'
;MGFLKVSKGSEPPKAQVAQEVFDYIYEQFPSPAGSDVERFLEIGHFESLAIATCLNLEDLSLYVLAFAVDESAKRIYKISEKHFVAWMAGLLSKLSRNAAPPTRENAYAPLFAAAHGAIVDLNKTIRSNEEKRSKFYQFLYNWCLKGNDASDRVDSAKELWSYFFSASPVSFMAEEGCHKFTAYMCFPRIHQWLDFITILNEKATESKSRRAAVEHSGISFDTWTQLLLFAQLDNYDTYDDEDSWPVAMDDFVEYVHELEESKKNVVVANAPVFRAYPLRELH
;
A
#
# COMPACT_ATOMS: atom_id res chain seq x y z
N MET A 1 13.39 63.41 -21.81
CA MET A 1 13.98 62.29 -21.06
C MET A 1 12.91 61.22 -20.92
N GLY A 2 13.08 60.09 -21.61
CA GLY A 2 12.15 58.97 -21.55
C GLY A 2 12.39 58.13 -20.30
N PHE A 3 11.34 57.92 -19.51
CA PHE A 3 11.38 56.95 -18.42
C PHE A 3 11.03 55.57 -18.99
N LEU A 4 12.05 54.71 -19.07
CA LEU A 4 11.90 53.28 -19.30
C LEU A 4 11.06 52.69 -18.16
N LYS A 5 9.82 52.32 -18.45
CA LYS A 5 9.05 51.39 -17.63
C LYS A 5 9.71 50.02 -17.76
N VAL A 6 10.46 49.62 -16.74
CA VAL A 6 10.85 48.23 -16.55
C VAL A 6 9.55 47.44 -16.32
N SER A 7 9.18 46.63 -17.30
CA SER A 7 8.08 45.69 -17.17
C SER A 7 8.49 44.68 -16.08
N LYS A 8 7.88 44.77 -14.90
CA LYS A 8 7.91 43.68 -13.93
C LYS A 8 7.23 42.51 -14.60
N GLY A 9 8.01 41.51 -15.01
CA GLY A 9 7.46 40.22 -15.39
C GLY A 9 6.57 39.75 -14.25
N SER A 10 5.27 39.63 -14.50
CA SER A 10 4.35 39.04 -13.54
C SER A 10 4.76 37.59 -13.36
N GLU A 11 5.18 37.21 -12.15
CA GLU A 11 5.31 35.79 -11.83
C GLU A 11 3.99 35.09 -12.18
N PRO A 12 4.02 33.96 -12.91
CA PRO A 12 2.81 33.25 -13.27
C PRO A 12 2.04 32.85 -11.99
N PRO A 13 0.70 32.89 -12.01
CA PRO A 13 -0.11 32.44 -10.88
C PRO A 13 0.29 31.03 -10.46
N LYS A 14 0.39 30.76 -9.16
CA LYS A 14 0.79 29.44 -8.61
C LYS A 14 -0.03 28.27 -9.17
N ALA A 15 -1.32 28.50 -9.40
CA ALA A 15 -2.21 27.51 -10.01
C ALA A 15 -1.81 27.19 -11.46
N GLN A 16 -1.27 28.15 -12.21
CA GLN A 16 -0.80 27.95 -13.57
C GLN A 16 0.44 27.04 -13.58
N VAL A 17 1.44 27.28 -12.73
CA VAL A 17 2.62 26.42 -12.66
C VAL A 17 2.25 25.00 -12.24
N ALA A 18 1.36 24.85 -11.25
CA ALA A 18 0.86 23.54 -10.84
C ALA A 18 0.10 22.81 -11.96
N GLN A 19 -0.66 23.56 -12.78
CA GLN A 19 -1.33 23.03 -13.97
C GLN A 19 -0.31 22.56 -15.02
N GLU A 20 0.72 23.36 -15.30
CA GLU A 20 1.79 23.02 -16.24
C GLU A 20 2.55 21.75 -15.81
N VAL A 21 2.68 21.50 -14.50
CA VAL A 21 3.30 20.28 -13.96
C VAL A 21 2.39 19.06 -14.16
N PHE A 22 1.08 19.20 -13.98
CA PHE A 22 0.14 18.14 -14.33
C PHE A 22 0.24 17.80 -15.82
N ASP A 23 0.17 18.81 -16.68
CA ASP A 23 0.26 18.65 -18.13
C ASP A 23 1.60 17.99 -18.54
N TYR A 24 2.71 18.35 -17.89
CA TYR A 24 4.02 17.75 -18.13
C TYR A 24 4.07 16.23 -17.92
N ILE A 25 3.38 15.71 -16.90
CA ILE A 25 3.26 14.26 -16.66
C ILE A 25 2.22 13.64 -17.59
N TYR A 26 1.07 14.30 -17.75
CA TYR A 26 -0.04 13.81 -18.58
C TYR A 26 0.38 13.65 -20.05
N GLU A 27 1.19 14.56 -20.59
CA GLU A 27 1.67 14.53 -21.98
C GLU A 27 2.65 13.38 -22.27
N GLN A 28 3.23 12.72 -21.25
CA GLN A 28 4.15 11.59 -21.45
C GLN A 28 3.44 10.36 -22.01
N PHE A 29 2.15 10.21 -21.72
CA PHE A 29 1.33 9.12 -22.22
C PHE A 29 0.03 9.68 -22.80
N PRO A 30 -0.05 9.82 -24.14
CA PRO A 30 -1.25 10.32 -24.77
C PRO A 30 -2.42 9.37 -24.49
N SER A 31 -3.36 9.78 -23.65
CA SER A 31 -4.62 9.05 -23.48
C SER A 31 -5.39 9.06 -24.81
N PRO A 32 -6.03 7.94 -25.22
CA PRO A 32 -7.03 7.99 -26.27
C PRO A 32 -8.10 9.02 -25.87
N ALA A 33 -8.55 9.83 -26.83
CA ALA A 33 -9.51 10.91 -26.63
C ALA A 33 -10.83 10.37 -26.07
N GLY A 34 -10.91 10.24 -24.75
CA GLY A 34 -12.09 9.84 -23.99
C GLY A 34 -12.85 11.08 -23.54
N SER A 35 -14.18 10.99 -23.60
CA SER A 35 -15.16 12.04 -23.32
C SER A 35 -15.28 12.45 -21.84
N ASP A 36 -14.28 12.17 -21.00
CA ASP A 36 -14.35 12.52 -19.58
C ASP A 36 -14.18 14.03 -19.40
N VAL A 37 -15.07 14.64 -18.62
CA VAL A 37 -15.07 16.09 -18.33
C VAL A 37 -13.88 16.49 -17.44
N GLU A 38 -13.27 15.52 -16.75
CA GLU A 38 -12.13 15.68 -15.84
C GLU A 38 -10.98 14.77 -16.27
N ARG A 39 -9.73 15.28 -16.26
CA ARG A 39 -8.54 14.49 -16.58
C ARG A 39 -7.99 13.79 -15.34
N PHE A 40 -7.37 12.63 -15.56
CA PHE A 40 -6.77 11.82 -14.50
C PHE A 40 -5.37 11.37 -14.89
N LEU A 41 -4.47 11.33 -13.91
CA LEU A 41 -3.27 10.48 -14.02
C LEU A 41 -3.69 9.05 -13.66
N GLU A 42 -3.66 8.19 -14.66
CA GLU A 42 -3.95 6.75 -14.57
C GLU A 42 -2.65 5.92 -14.57
N ILE A 43 -2.77 4.59 -14.48
CA ILE A 43 -1.64 3.62 -14.43
C ILE A 43 -0.55 3.94 -15.47
N GLY A 44 -0.91 4.30 -16.70
CA GLY A 44 0.06 4.63 -17.75
C GLY A 44 1.01 5.80 -17.41
N HIS A 45 0.61 6.70 -16.50
CA HIS A 45 1.41 7.85 -16.10
C HIS A 45 2.26 7.59 -14.84
N PHE A 46 2.03 6.47 -14.14
CA PHE A 46 2.61 6.23 -12.82
C PHE A 46 4.13 6.08 -12.85
N GLU A 47 4.67 5.48 -13.91
CA GLU A 47 6.13 5.40 -14.10
C GLU A 47 6.76 6.79 -14.24
N SER A 48 6.20 7.65 -15.12
CA SER A 48 6.69 9.02 -15.28
C SER A 48 6.57 9.84 -13.99
N LEU A 49 5.48 9.67 -13.26
CA LEU A 49 5.26 10.35 -11.98
C LEU A 49 6.25 9.87 -10.91
N ALA A 50 6.48 8.56 -10.80
CA ALA A 50 7.44 7.98 -9.88
C ALA A 50 8.87 8.45 -10.18
N ILE A 51 9.28 8.44 -11.45
CA ILE A 51 10.59 8.95 -11.87
C ILE A 51 10.74 10.43 -11.49
N ALA A 52 9.75 11.27 -11.83
CA ALA A 52 9.81 12.70 -11.56
C ALA A 52 9.92 13.01 -10.06
N THR A 53 9.23 12.23 -9.21
CA THR A 53 9.21 12.38 -7.75
C THR A 53 10.25 11.54 -7.02
N CYS A 54 11.11 10.81 -7.74
CA CYS A 54 12.10 9.88 -7.18
C CYS A 54 11.48 8.83 -6.24
N LEU A 55 10.29 8.32 -6.58
CA LEU A 55 9.59 7.26 -5.86
C LEU A 55 9.76 5.91 -6.57
N ASN A 56 9.36 4.83 -5.92
CA ASN A 56 9.41 3.47 -6.46
C ASN A 56 7.99 2.93 -6.71
N LEU A 57 7.85 2.11 -7.76
CA LEU A 57 6.63 1.36 -8.04
C LEU A 57 6.60 0.00 -7.32
N GLU A 58 7.75 -0.49 -6.85
CA GLU A 58 7.93 -1.76 -6.14
C GLU A 58 7.71 -1.64 -4.62
N ASP A 59 7.20 -0.49 -4.15
CA ASP A 59 6.81 -0.27 -2.75
C ASP A 59 5.58 0.64 -2.63
N LEU A 60 5.18 1.01 -1.41
CA LEU A 60 3.98 1.82 -1.20
C LEU A 60 4.20 3.33 -1.41
N SER A 61 5.34 3.78 -1.92
CA SER A 61 5.68 5.21 -1.99
C SER A 61 4.77 6.00 -2.93
N LEU A 62 4.45 5.46 -4.12
CA LEU A 62 3.48 6.06 -5.03
C LEU A 62 2.05 6.06 -4.44
N TYR A 63 1.70 5.05 -3.65
CA TYR A 63 0.40 4.97 -2.98
C TYR A 63 0.27 6.04 -1.90
N VAL A 64 1.36 6.33 -1.18
CA VAL A 64 1.43 7.46 -0.23
C VAL A 64 1.31 8.78 -0.98
N LEU A 65 1.88 8.94 -2.18
CA LEU A 65 1.64 10.11 -3.03
C LEU A 65 0.15 10.25 -3.37
N ALA A 66 -0.49 9.19 -3.85
CA ALA A 66 -1.91 9.21 -4.21
C ALA A 66 -2.77 9.60 -2.99
N PHE A 67 -2.46 9.05 -1.81
CA PHE A 67 -3.10 9.38 -0.56
C PHE A 67 -2.86 10.85 -0.14
N ALA A 68 -1.66 11.39 -0.35
CA ALA A 68 -1.34 12.79 -0.08
C ALA A 68 -2.14 13.77 -0.94
N VAL A 69 -2.42 13.38 -2.19
CA VAL A 69 -3.21 14.17 -3.14
C VAL A 69 -4.69 14.12 -2.81
N ASP A 70 -5.24 12.92 -2.56
CA ASP A 70 -6.66 12.72 -2.28
C ASP A 70 -6.91 11.48 -1.40
N GLU A 71 -7.13 11.70 -0.11
CA GLU A 71 -7.41 10.63 0.86
C GLU A 71 -8.76 9.93 0.61
N SER A 72 -9.65 10.49 -0.22
CA SER A 72 -11.02 9.99 -0.39
C SER A 72 -11.18 8.83 -1.37
N ALA A 73 -10.14 8.50 -2.16
CA ALA A 73 -10.06 7.33 -3.05
C ALA A 73 -11.37 6.98 -3.80
N LYS A 74 -11.86 7.91 -4.62
CA LYS A 74 -13.16 7.71 -5.32
C LYS A 74 -13.07 6.84 -6.57
N ARG A 75 -11.89 6.71 -7.16
CA ARG A 75 -11.66 6.01 -8.43
C ARG A 75 -10.37 5.19 -8.34
N ILE A 76 -10.43 3.97 -8.87
CA ILE A 76 -9.36 2.98 -8.79
C ILE A 76 -8.20 3.39 -9.67
N TYR A 77 -6.98 3.42 -9.12
CA TYR A 77 -5.76 3.82 -9.82
C TYR A 77 -5.87 5.13 -10.62
N LYS A 78 -6.63 6.10 -10.10
CA LYS A 78 -6.76 7.43 -10.71
C LYS A 78 -6.43 8.53 -9.71
N ILE A 79 -5.63 9.50 -10.15
CA ILE A 79 -5.36 10.75 -9.44
C ILE A 79 -6.01 11.89 -10.22
N SER A 80 -6.96 12.58 -9.61
CA SER A 80 -7.68 13.72 -10.23
C SER A 80 -6.74 14.88 -10.52
N GLU A 81 -6.85 15.46 -11.72
CA GLU A 81 -6.19 16.72 -12.09
C GLU A 81 -6.44 17.81 -11.04
N LYS A 82 -7.70 18.02 -10.67
CA LYS A 82 -8.09 19.07 -9.72
C LYS A 82 -7.37 18.92 -8.38
N HIS A 83 -7.35 17.71 -7.82
CA HIS A 83 -6.70 17.46 -6.54
C HIS A 83 -5.18 17.54 -6.65
N PHE A 84 -4.59 17.00 -7.72
CA PHE A 84 -3.16 17.07 -7.96
C PHE A 84 -2.66 18.51 -8.10
N VAL A 85 -3.33 19.32 -8.93
CA VAL A 85 -2.99 20.73 -9.14
C VAL A 85 -3.13 21.52 -7.85
N ALA A 86 -4.20 21.29 -7.08
CA ALA A 86 -4.38 21.95 -5.78
C ALA A 86 -3.26 21.59 -4.79
N TRP A 87 -2.89 20.31 -4.72
CA TRP A 87 -1.81 19.82 -3.86
C TRP A 87 -0.45 20.43 -4.25
N MET A 88 -0.11 20.40 -5.54
CA MET A 88 1.13 20.98 -6.08
C MET A 88 1.22 22.50 -5.89
N ALA A 89 0.11 23.24 -6.06
CA ALA A 89 0.07 24.67 -5.76
C ALA A 89 0.30 24.98 -4.26
N GLY A 90 -0.16 24.07 -3.39
CA GLY A 90 0.13 24.11 -1.96
C GLY A 90 1.61 23.91 -1.65
N LEU A 91 2.27 22.94 -2.31
CA LEU A 91 3.72 22.70 -2.18
C LEU A 91 4.54 23.86 -2.74
N LEU A 92 4.16 24.40 -3.90
CA LEU A 92 4.79 25.57 -4.51
C LEU A 92 4.81 26.77 -3.55
N SER A 93 3.74 26.93 -2.76
CA SER A 93 3.65 27.99 -1.75
C SER A 93 4.57 27.81 -0.55
N LYS A 94 5.09 26.60 -0.33
CA LYS A 94 6.00 26.24 0.76
C LYS A 94 7.47 26.16 0.31
N LEU A 95 7.75 26.32 -1.00
CA LEU A 95 9.13 26.30 -1.49
C LEU A 95 9.96 27.41 -0.82
N SER A 96 11.21 27.06 -0.51
CA SER A 96 12.18 28.02 -0.01
C SER A 96 12.38 29.15 -1.02
N ARG A 97 12.55 30.38 -0.55
CA ARG A 97 12.87 31.54 -1.41
C ARG A 97 14.18 31.38 -2.18
N ASN A 98 15.05 30.49 -1.72
CA ASN A 98 16.33 30.19 -2.36
C ASN A 98 16.26 29.00 -3.33
N ALA A 99 15.10 28.32 -3.42
CA ALA A 99 14.92 27.26 -4.39
C ALA A 99 14.91 27.82 -5.81
N ALA A 100 15.46 27.07 -6.76
CA ALA A 100 15.31 27.40 -8.18
C ALA A 100 13.81 27.43 -8.54
N PRO A 101 13.37 28.34 -9.42
CA PRO A 101 11.99 28.35 -9.87
C PRO A 101 11.69 27.03 -10.61
N PRO A 102 10.52 26.40 -10.37
CA PRO A 102 10.11 25.23 -11.13
C PRO A 102 9.67 25.69 -12.53
N THR A 103 10.37 25.24 -13.57
CA THR A 103 10.09 25.60 -14.96
C THR A 103 10.14 24.37 -15.85
N ARG A 104 9.60 24.47 -17.07
CA ARG A 104 9.63 23.35 -18.01
C ARG A 104 11.06 22.92 -18.37
N GLU A 105 12.00 23.86 -18.43
CA GLU A 105 13.41 23.59 -18.79
C GLU A 105 14.14 22.75 -17.74
N ASN A 106 13.75 22.87 -16.46
CA ASN A 106 14.28 22.02 -15.40
C ASN A 106 13.33 20.87 -15.03
N ALA A 107 12.38 20.54 -15.91
CA ALA A 107 11.37 19.51 -15.70
C ALA A 107 10.61 19.68 -14.36
N TYR A 108 10.47 20.92 -13.88
CA TYR A 108 9.87 21.28 -12.60
C TYR A 108 10.51 20.58 -11.39
N ALA A 109 11.78 20.17 -11.50
CA ALA A 109 12.50 19.40 -10.48
C ALA A 109 12.42 19.96 -9.05
N PRO A 110 12.49 21.29 -8.80
CA PRO A 110 12.34 21.84 -7.45
C PRO A 110 10.99 21.53 -6.80
N LEU A 111 9.91 21.49 -7.59
CA LEU A 111 8.58 21.21 -7.10
C LEU A 111 8.38 19.70 -6.85
N PHE A 112 8.91 18.84 -7.73
CA PHE A 112 8.90 17.40 -7.50
C PHE A 112 9.77 16.97 -6.31
N ALA A 113 10.91 17.63 -6.08
CA ALA A 113 11.72 17.42 -4.88
C ALA A 113 10.95 17.81 -3.60
N ALA A 114 10.16 18.89 -3.65
CA ALA A 114 9.28 19.26 -2.54
C ALA A 114 8.13 18.27 -2.34
N ALA A 115 7.59 17.70 -3.42
CA ALA A 115 6.60 16.63 -3.36
C ALA A 115 7.19 15.37 -2.69
N HIS A 116 8.39 14.95 -3.10
CA HIS A 116 9.12 13.86 -2.46
C HIS A 116 9.30 14.08 -0.95
N GLY A 117 9.78 15.27 -0.56
CA GLY A 117 9.93 15.63 0.86
C GLY A 117 8.61 15.54 1.63
N ALA A 118 7.52 16.05 1.06
CA ALA A 118 6.20 15.97 1.68
C ALA A 118 5.69 14.53 1.83
N ILE A 119 6.03 13.65 0.88
CA ILE A 119 5.68 12.22 0.92
C ILE A 119 6.47 11.49 2.01
N VAL A 120 7.77 11.79 2.16
CA VAL A 120 8.61 11.27 3.24
C VAL A 120 8.07 11.71 4.62
N ASP A 121 7.67 12.97 4.76
CA ASP A 121 7.05 13.49 5.99
C ASP A 121 5.70 12.81 6.29
N LEU A 122 4.88 12.59 5.26
CA LEU A 122 3.61 11.89 5.40
C LEU A 122 3.82 10.42 5.79
N ASN A 123 4.78 9.72 5.18
CA ASN A 123 5.15 8.36 5.53
C ASN A 123 5.57 8.25 7.01
N LYS A 124 6.41 9.18 7.48
CA LYS A 124 6.77 9.27 8.90
C LYS A 124 5.54 9.45 9.81
N THR A 125 4.58 10.26 9.37
CA THR A 125 3.32 10.47 10.09
C THR A 125 2.46 9.20 10.12
N ILE A 126 2.31 8.51 9.00
CA ILE A 126 1.58 7.24 8.89
C ILE A 126 2.19 6.19 9.84
N ARG A 127 3.52 6.08 9.91
CA ARG A 127 4.18 5.13 10.80
C ARG A 127 3.95 5.41 12.28
N SER A 128 3.96 6.68 12.67
CA SER A 128 3.89 7.10 14.08
C SER A 128 2.47 7.35 14.59
N ASN A 129 1.46 7.43 13.70
CA ASN A 129 0.08 7.70 14.05
C ASN A 129 -0.84 6.55 13.59
N GLU A 130 -1.42 5.84 14.54
CA GLU A 130 -2.30 4.70 14.28
C GLU A 130 -3.55 5.07 13.48
N GLU A 131 -4.21 6.18 13.80
CA GLU A 131 -5.40 6.63 13.05
C GLU A 131 -5.06 6.91 11.58
N LYS A 132 -3.92 7.58 11.34
CA LYS A 132 -3.45 7.89 9.99
C LYS A 132 -3.03 6.61 9.25
N ARG A 133 -2.41 5.66 9.93
CA ARG A 133 -2.07 4.33 9.39
C ARG A 133 -3.31 3.57 8.97
N SER A 134 -4.34 3.51 9.81
CA SER A 134 -5.60 2.85 9.51
C SER A 134 -6.33 3.50 8.34
N LYS A 135 -6.33 4.84 8.27
CA LYS A 135 -6.87 5.58 7.11
C LYS A 135 -6.13 5.29 5.82
N PHE A 136 -4.80 5.27 5.85
CA PHE A 136 -3.99 4.91 4.68
C PHE A 136 -4.25 3.47 4.23
N TYR A 137 -4.33 2.54 5.18
CA TYR A 137 -4.63 1.15 4.87
C TYR A 137 -6.05 0.96 4.27
N GLN A 138 -7.07 1.67 4.77
CA GLN A 138 -8.41 1.69 4.16
C GLN A 138 -8.41 2.35 2.78
N PHE A 139 -7.58 3.38 2.58
CA PHE A 139 -7.39 4.02 1.29
C PHE A 139 -6.88 3.01 0.25
N LEU A 140 -5.90 2.16 0.60
CA LEU A 140 -5.38 1.12 -0.31
C LEU A 140 -6.50 0.20 -0.81
N TYR A 141 -7.41 -0.24 0.05
CA TYR A 141 -8.56 -1.04 -0.40
C TYR A 141 -9.45 -0.28 -1.40
N ASN A 142 -9.84 0.95 -1.06
CA ASN A 142 -10.74 1.73 -1.90
C ASN A 142 -10.10 2.09 -3.26
N TRP A 143 -8.79 2.35 -3.26
CA TRP A 143 -8.07 2.80 -4.44
C TRP A 143 -7.55 1.67 -5.31
N CYS A 144 -7.31 0.47 -4.76
CA CYS A 144 -6.71 -0.65 -5.49
C CYS A 144 -7.64 -1.85 -5.68
N LEU A 145 -8.58 -2.10 -4.74
CA LEU A 145 -9.24 -3.40 -4.63
C LEU A 145 -10.75 -3.35 -4.90
N LYS A 146 -11.44 -2.30 -4.47
CA LYS A 146 -12.90 -2.24 -4.37
C LYS A 146 -13.67 -2.54 -5.66
N GLY A 147 -13.09 -2.25 -6.83
CA GLY A 147 -13.73 -2.50 -8.13
C GLY A 147 -12.94 -3.42 -9.05
N ASN A 148 -11.92 -4.11 -8.54
CA ASN A 148 -11.30 -5.21 -9.26
C ASN A 148 -12.25 -6.42 -9.25
N ASP A 149 -12.11 -7.30 -10.24
CA ASP A 149 -12.72 -8.62 -10.16
C ASP A 149 -12.11 -9.45 -9.02
N ALA A 150 -12.74 -10.57 -8.68
CA ALA A 150 -12.34 -11.32 -7.50
C ALA A 150 -10.91 -11.89 -7.58
N SER A 151 -10.47 -12.35 -8.77
CA SER A 151 -9.14 -12.94 -8.94
C SER A 151 -8.06 -11.86 -8.84
N ASP A 152 -8.22 -10.78 -9.60
CA ASP A 152 -7.29 -9.65 -9.60
C ASP A 152 -7.23 -8.97 -8.24
N ARG A 153 -8.34 -8.98 -7.49
CA ARG A 153 -8.40 -8.45 -6.12
C ARG A 153 -7.54 -9.26 -5.16
N VAL A 154 -7.56 -10.59 -5.25
CA VAL A 154 -6.75 -11.46 -4.36
C VAL A 154 -5.26 -11.22 -4.60
N ASP A 155 -4.84 -11.22 -5.86
CA ASP A 155 -3.43 -11.01 -6.20
C ASP A 155 -2.95 -9.62 -5.78
N SER A 156 -3.73 -8.57 -6.09
CA SER A 156 -3.43 -7.19 -5.67
C SER A 156 -3.37 -7.06 -4.14
N ALA A 157 -4.29 -7.69 -3.41
CA ALA A 157 -4.30 -7.62 -1.97
C ALA A 157 -3.11 -8.35 -1.34
N LYS A 158 -2.73 -9.51 -1.86
CA LYS A 158 -1.52 -10.24 -1.43
C LYS A 158 -0.27 -9.40 -1.60
N GLU A 159 -0.13 -8.74 -2.74
CA GLU A 159 0.98 -7.83 -3.00
C GLU A 159 0.98 -6.67 -1.98
N LEU A 160 -0.14 -5.97 -1.82
CA LEU A 160 -0.26 -4.86 -0.88
C LEU A 160 0.00 -5.30 0.58
N TRP A 161 -0.49 -6.47 0.99
CA TRP A 161 -0.21 -7.02 2.31
C TRP A 161 1.27 -7.37 2.49
N SER A 162 1.94 -7.89 1.46
CA SER A 162 3.37 -8.19 1.50
C SER A 162 4.23 -6.93 1.68
N TYR A 163 3.77 -5.79 1.16
CA TYR A 163 4.42 -4.50 1.41
C TYR A 163 4.00 -3.89 2.74
N PHE A 164 2.75 -4.02 3.16
CA PHE A 164 2.22 -3.33 4.33
C PHE A 164 2.65 -4.00 5.65
N PHE A 165 2.65 -5.32 5.69
CA PHE A 165 2.94 -6.10 6.90
C PHE A 165 4.37 -6.66 6.89
N SER A 166 4.92 -6.88 8.08
CA SER A 166 6.20 -7.55 8.27
C SER A 166 6.06 -8.71 9.25
N ALA A 167 6.69 -9.84 8.93
CA ALA A 167 6.75 -11.01 9.81
C ALA A 167 7.56 -10.77 11.09
N SER A 168 8.35 -9.71 11.16
CA SER A 168 9.13 -9.34 12.34
C SER A 168 8.81 -7.93 12.83
N PRO A 169 8.95 -7.65 14.13
CA PRO A 169 8.78 -6.30 14.66
C PRO A 169 9.65 -5.31 13.90
N VAL A 170 9.03 -4.21 13.48
CA VAL A 170 9.67 -3.23 12.62
C VAL A 170 10.50 -2.28 13.49
N SER A 171 11.81 -2.54 13.62
CA SER A 171 12.74 -1.59 14.24
C SER A 171 13.63 -0.95 13.17
N PHE A 172 13.12 0.08 12.50
CA PHE A 172 13.98 0.96 11.71
C PHE A 172 14.56 2.03 12.62
N MET A 173 15.80 2.44 12.38
CA MET A 173 16.27 3.72 12.92
C MET A 173 15.35 4.84 12.37
N ALA A 174 15.09 5.88 13.16
CA ALA A 174 14.12 6.92 12.79
C ALA A 174 14.40 7.57 11.42
N GLU A 175 15.68 7.67 11.02
CA GLU A 175 16.13 8.20 9.73
C GLU A 175 16.01 7.21 8.57
N GLU A 176 16.07 5.91 8.83
CA GLU A 176 15.89 4.86 7.81
C GLU A 176 14.40 4.65 7.53
N GLY A 177 13.58 4.67 8.58
CA GLY A 177 12.15 4.40 8.49
C GLY A 177 11.39 5.42 7.63
N CYS A 178 11.87 6.67 7.52
CA CYS A 178 11.18 7.68 6.72
C CYS A 178 11.32 7.45 5.21
N HIS A 179 12.36 6.74 4.76
CA HIS A 179 12.58 6.37 3.36
C HIS A 179 12.15 4.94 3.04
N LYS A 180 11.71 4.17 4.04
CA LYS A 180 11.09 2.86 3.83
C LYS A 180 9.59 3.07 3.64
N PHE A 181 9.04 2.57 2.54
CA PHE A 181 7.59 2.61 2.27
C PHE A 181 6.97 1.20 2.35
N THR A 182 7.49 0.36 3.23
CA THR A 182 7.01 -1.01 3.49
C THR A 182 7.04 -1.33 4.99
N ALA A 183 6.41 -2.41 5.44
CA ALA A 183 6.40 -2.83 6.83
C ALA A 183 5.88 -1.72 7.78
N TYR A 184 4.61 -1.35 7.63
CA TYR A 184 3.93 -0.38 8.49
C TYR A 184 3.39 -1.03 9.78
N MET A 185 3.18 -2.34 9.78
CA MET A 185 2.68 -3.09 10.93
C MET A 185 3.36 -4.46 11.00
N CYS A 186 3.60 -4.97 12.21
CA CYS A 186 4.04 -6.34 12.39
C CYS A 186 2.83 -7.27 12.33
N PHE A 187 2.94 -8.33 11.55
CA PHE A 187 2.03 -9.47 11.57
C PHE A 187 2.89 -10.72 11.47
N PRO A 188 3.25 -11.36 12.60
CA PRO A 188 4.21 -12.47 12.63
C PRO A 188 3.85 -13.63 11.68
N ARG A 189 2.55 -13.84 11.48
CA ARG A 189 2.00 -14.92 10.66
C ARG A 189 1.61 -14.49 9.24
N ILE A 190 2.11 -13.34 8.76
CA ILE A 190 1.79 -12.82 7.42
C ILE A 190 2.04 -13.83 6.29
N HIS A 191 3.13 -14.60 6.35
CA HIS A 191 3.41 -15.60 5.31
C HIS A 191 2.34 -16.71 5.29
N GLN A 192 1.93 -17.18 6.47
CA GLN A 192 0.86 -18.18 6.58
C GLN A 192 -0.48 -17.61 6.11
N TRP A 193 -0.76 -16.33 6.38
CA TRP A 193 -1.95 -15.64 5.88
C TRP A 193 -1.96 -15.58 4.34
N LEU A 194 -0.83 -15.22 3.72
CA LEU A 194 -0.72 -15.16 2.25
C LEU A 194 -0.89 -16.55 1.60
N ASP A 195 -0.34 -17.60 2.22
CA ASP A 195 -0.51 -18.98 1.77
C ASP A 195 -1.98 -19.42 1.89
N PHE A 196 -2.61 -19.16 3.04
CA PHE A 196 -4.01 -19.45 3.30
C PHE A 196 -4.95 -18.79 2.28
N ILE A 197 -4.77 -17.50 2.01
CA ILE A 197 -5.57 -16.77 1.02
C ILE A 197 -5.42 -17.37 -0.38
N THR A 198 -4.24 -17.88 -0.71
CA THR A 198 -3.99 -18.57 -1.99
C THR A 198 -4.83 -19.84 -2.08
N ILE A 199 -4.81 -20.67 -1.03
CA ILE A 199 -5.58 -21.91 -0.94
C ILE A 199 -7.08 -21.63 -1.01
N LEU A 200 -7.56 -20.61 -0.29
CA LEU A 200 -8.98 -20.21 -0.33
C LEU A 200 -9.42 -19.81 -1.75
N ASN A 201 -8.60 -19.02 -2.45
CA ASN A 201 -8.91 -18.59 -3.81
C ASN A 201 -8.92 -19.78 -4.79
N GLU A 202 -7.95 -20.70 -4.69
CA GLU A 202 -7.90 -21.92 -5.50
C GLU A 202 -9.16 -22.77 -5.29
N LYS A 203 -9.53 -23.06 -4.03
CA LYS A 203 -10.76 -23.80 -3.70
C LYS A 203 -12.02 -23.13 -4.25
N ALA A 204 -12.10 -21.80 -4.18
CA ALA A 204 -13.23 -21.05 -4.71
C ALA A 204 -13.33 -21.13 -6.25
N THR A 205 -12.20 -21.19 -6.97
CA THR A 205 -12.18 -21.33 -8.44
C THR A 205 -12.53 -22.75 -8.91
N GLU A 206 -12.15 -23.79 -8.15
CA GLU A 206 -12.50 -25.19 -8.44
C GLU A 206 -14.00 -25.48 -8.21
N SER A 207 -14.57 -24.83 -7.20
CA SER A 207 -15.99 -24.92 -6.82
C SER A 207 -16.86 -24.15 -7.82
N LYS A 208 -17.19 -24.76 -8.97
CA LYS A 208 -17.99 -24.18 -10.08
C LYS A 208 -19.45 -23.75 -9.76
N SER A 209 -19.72 -23.06 -8.65
CA SER A 209 -20.95 -22.26 -8.46
C SER A 209 -20.61 -20.78 -8.65
N ARG A 210 -20.76 -20.28 -9.89
CA ARG A 210 -20.45 -18.89 -10.30
C ARG A 210 -21.18 -17.79 -9.50
N ARG A 211 -22.17 -18.14 -8.66
CA ARG A 211 -22.91 -17.17 -7.83
C ARG A 211 -22.39 -17.05 -6.40
N ALA A 212 -21.73 -18.07 -5.85
CA ALA A 212 -21.17 -18.05 -4.51
C ALA A 212 -19.67 -17.66 -4.51
N ALA A 213 -18.97 -17.86 -5.63
CA ALA A 213 -17.55 -17.54 -5.76
C ALA A 213 -17.24 -16.04 -5.54
N VAL A 214 -18.13 -15.12 -5.91
CA VAL A 214 -17.88 -13.66 -5.79
C VAL A 214 -17.94 -13.17 -4.33
N GLU A 215 -18.71 -13.84 -3.48
CA GLU A 215 -18.81 -13.51 -2.04
C GLU A 215 -17.78 -14.26 -1.19
N HIS A 216 -17.26 -15.41 -1.65
CA HIS A 216 -16.29 -16.22 -0.89
C HIS A 216 -14.82 -16.10 -1.34
N SER A 217 -14.51 -15.60 -2.55
CA SER A 217 -13.12 -15.37 -3.00
C SER A 217 -12.69 -13.90 -2.89
N GLY A 218 -13.63 -12.98 -2.72
CA GLY A 218 -13.37 -11.56 -2.69
C GLY A 218 -12.99 -11.12 -1.29
N ILE A 219 -11.73 -10.74 -1.09
CA ILE A 219 -11.28 -10.02 0.11
C ILE A 219 -12.23 -8.84 0.32
N SER A 220 -13.06 -8.93 1.35
CA SER A 220 -14.07 -7.93 1.65
C SER A 220 -13.43 -6.73 2.35
N PHE A 221 -14.12 -5.59 2.36
CA PHE A 221 -13.62 -4.42 3.10
C PHE A 221 -13.52 -4.72 4.60
N ASP A 222 -14.44 -5.49 5.14
CA ASP A 222 -14.45 -5.88 6.54
C ASP A 222 -13.25 -6.80 6.86
N THR A 223 -13.05 -7.87 6.10
CA THR A 223 -11.87 -8.75 6.19
C THR A 223 -10.57 -7.95 6.08
N TRP A 224 -10.49 -7.05 5.10
CA TRP A 224 -9.32 -6.18 4.91
C TRP A 224 -9.06 -5.36 6.18
N THR A 225 -10.05 -4.63 6.68
CA THR A 225 -9.89 -3.70 7.81
C THR A 225 -9.67 -4.38 9.14
N GLN A 226 -10.38 -5.47 9.43
CA GLN A 226 -10.23 -6.26 10.66
C GLN A 226 -8.84 -6.91 10.76
N LEU A 227 -8.16 -7.15 9.63
CA LEU A 227 -6.80 -7.71 9.63
C LEU A 227 -5.80 -6.83 10.40
N LEU A 228 -6.00 -5.51 10.50
CA LEU A 228 -5.13 -4.64 11.31
C LEU A 228 -5.19 -4.95 12.81
N LEU A 229 -6.37 -5.34 13.31
CA LEU A 229 -6.55 -5.72 14.71
C LEU A 229 -6.10 -7.16 14.91
N PHE A 230 -6.51 -8.04 13.99
CA PHE A 230 -6.14 -9.45 14.01
C PHE A 230 -4.62 -9.68 13.97
N ALA A 231 -3.88 -8.86 13.22
CA ALA A 231 -2.42 -8.92 13.13
C ALA A 231 -1.69 -8.67 14.47
N GLN A 232 -2.36 -8.06 15.45
CA GLN A 232 -1.82 -7.77 16.78
C GLN A 232 -2.03 -8.92 17.77
N LEU A 233 -2.72 -9.98 17.38
CA LEU A 233 -2.91 -11.14 18.22
C LEU A 233 -1.59 -11.93 18.32
N ASP A 234 -1.05 -12.01 19.53
CA ASP A 234 0.20 -12.71 19.81
C ASP A 234 0.03 -14.23 19.87
N ASN A 235 -1.18 -14.70 20.19
CA ASN A 235 -1.53 -16.13 20.28
C ASN A 235 -2.97 -16.37 19.80
N TYR A 236 -3.19 -17.46 19.07
CA TYR A 236 -4.51 -17.92 18.64
C TYR A 236 -5.13 -18.95 19.60
N ASP A 237 -4.41 -19.48 20.59
CA ASP A 237 -5.01 -20.32 21.63
C ASP A 237 -6.05 -19.55 22.48
N THR A 238 -5.99 -18.23 22.45
CA THR A 238 -6.94 -17.32 23.11
C THR A 238 -7.93 -16.70 22.14
N TYR A 239 -7.95 -17.14 20.88
CA TYR A 239 -8.93 -16.72 19.89
C TYR A 239 -10.29 -17.32 20.25
N ASP A 240 -11.35 -16.50 20.19
CA ASP A 240 -12.73 -16.90 20.42
C ASP A 240 -13.47 -16.84 19.07
N ASP A 241 -13.93 -17.98 18.59
CA ASP A 241 -14.68 -18.11 17.33
C ASP A 241 -16.14 -17.65 17.47
N GLU A 242 -16.61 -17.38 18.70
CA GLU A 242 -17.91 -16.74 18.96
C GLU A 242 -17.83 -15.20 18.90
N ASP A 243 -16.63 -14.61 18.80
CA ASP A 243 -16.46 -13.18 18.55
C ASP A 243 -16.93 -12.79 17.14
N SER A 244 -17.19 -11.50 16.92
CA SER A 244 -17.69 -10.99 15.63
C SER A 244 -16.58 -10.84 14.56
N TRP A 245 -15.65 -11.79 14.47
CA TRP A 245 -14.62 -11.77 13.44
C TRP A 245 -15.18 -12.15 12.06
N PRO A 246 -14.54 -11.70 10.96
CA PRO A 246 -14.87 -12.22 9.64
C PRO A 246 -14.55 -13.71 9.56
N VAL A 247 -15.42 -14.50 8.92
CA VAL A 247 -15.25 -15.97 8.73
C VAL A 247 -13.87 -16.36 8.21
N ALA A 248 -13.26 -15.54 7.35
CA ALA A 248 -11.91 -15.79 6.83
C ALA A 248 -10.82 -15.79 7.92
N MET A 249 -11.03 -15.11 9.05
CA MET A 249 -10.13 -15.15 10.21
C MET A 249 -10.32 -16.45 11.00
N ASP A 250 -11.56 -16.89 11.20
CA ASP A 250 -11.88 -18.17 11.86
C ASP A 250 -11.25 -19.34 11.08
N ASP A 251 -11.53 -19.39 9.77
CA ASP A 251 -10.96 -20.37 8.84
C ASP A 251 -9.42 -20.34 8.84
N PHE A 252 -8.82 -19.16 9.03
CA PHE A 252 -7.36 -19.03 9.11
C PHE A 252 -6.79 -19.58 10.41
N VAL A 253 -7.46 -19.35 11.53
CA VAL A 253 -7.06 -19.89 12.84
C VAL A 253 -7.10 -21.42 12.81
N GLU A 254 -8.18 -22.01 12.27
CA GLU A 254 -8.27 -23.45 12.05
C GLU A 254 -7.11 -23.97 11.17
N TYR A 255 -6.85 -23.31 10.04
CA TYR A 255 -5.73 -23.65 9.15
C TYR A 255 -4.38 -23.64 9.87
N VAL A 256 -4.15 -22.65 10.75
CA VAL A 256 -2.91 -22.55 11.53
C VAL A 256 -2.80 -23.71 12.54
N HIS A 257 -3.89 -24.06 13.23
CA HIS A 257 -3.90 -25.19 14.15
C HIS A 257 -3.59 -26.51 13.44
N GLU A 258 -4.22 -26.78 12.30
CA GLU A 258 -3.95 -27.98 11.48
C GLU A 258 -2.48 -28.07 11.04
N LEU A 259 -1.89 -26.94 10.64
CA LEU A 259 -0.48 -26.84 10.25
C LEU A 259 0.46 -27.18 11.42
N GLU A 260 0.15 -26.68 12.62
CA GLU A 260 0.92 -26.91 13.83
C GLU A 260 0.81 -28.36 14.33
N GLU A 261 -0.38 -28.96 14.28
CA GLU A 261 -0.60 -30.38 14.58
C GLU A 261 0.16 -31.29 13.61
N SER A 262 0.09 -30.98 12.31
CA SER A 262 0.83 -31.71 11.27
C SER A 262 2.34 -31.68 11.51
N LYS A 263 2.89 -30.53 11.91
CA LYS A 263 4.32 -30.41 12.28
C LYS A 263 4.67 -31.23 13.52
N LYS A 264 3.83 -31.23 14.55
CA LYS A 264 4.03 -32.05 15.76
C LYS A 264 4.06 -33.55 15.42
N ASN A 265 3.13 -34.01 14.59
CA ASN A 265 3.06 -35.41 14.17
C ASN A 265 4.28 -35.86 13.37
N VAL A 266 4.82 -35.00 12.50
CA VAL A 266 6.07 -35.27 11.75
C VAL A 266 7.30 -35.32 12.67
N VAL A 267 7.37 -34.47 13.70
CA VAL A 267 8.47 -34.48 14.67
C VAL A 267 8.41 -35.71 15.56
N VAL A 268 7.22 -36.13 16.01
CA VAL A 268 7.03 -37.37 16.80
C VAL A 268 7.40 -38.60 15.97
N ALA A 269 7.06 -38.64 14.69
CA ALA A 269 7.43 -39.74 13.79
C ALA A 269 8.96 -39.85 13.55
N ASN A 270 9.68 -38.73 13.65
CA ASN A 270 11.14 -38.67 13.44
C ASN A 270 11.95 -38.63 14.74
N ALA A 271 11.31 -38.75 15.91
CA ALA A 271 12.01 -38.79 17.18
C ALA A 271 12.84 -40.07 17.27
N PRO A 272 14.16 -39.99 17.59
CA PRO A 272 14.99 -41.19 17.72
C PRO A 272 14.41 -42.06 18.84
N VAL A 273 13.97 -43.26 18.45
CA VAL A 273 13.60 -44.31 19.40
C VAL A 273 14.86 -44.65 20.19
N PHE A 274 15.02 -44.07 21.37
CA PHE A 274 15.99 -44.56 22.35
C PHE A 274 15.57 -45.97 22.74
N ARG A 275 16.08 -46.96 22.00
CA ARG A 275 16.10 -48.35 22.46
C ARG A 275 16.92 -48.34 23.74
N ALA A 276 16.24 -48.43 24.88
CA ALA A 276 16.87 -48.82 26.13
C ALA A 276 17.52 -50.20 25.88
N TYR A 277 18.85 -50.21 25.77
CA TYR A 277 19.60 -51.45 25.82
C TYR A 277 19.47 -52.01 27.23
N PRO A 278 19.03 -53.26 27.42
CA PRO A 278 19.00 -53.86 28.75
C PRO A 278 20.43 -53.94 29.27
N LEU A 279 20.64 -53.39 30.46
CA LEU A 279 21.87 -53.52 31.25
C LEU A 279 22.20 -55.02 31.34
N ARG A 280 23.27 -55.44 30.65
CA ARG A 280 23.89 -56.73 30.95
C ARG A 280 24.54 -56.59 32.31
N GLU A 281 24.00 -57.34 33.27
CA GLU A 281 24.66 -57.62 34.54
C GLU A 281 26.05 -58.20 34.23
N LEU A 282 27.08 -57.42 34.56
CA LEU A 282 28.45 -57.90 34.64
C LEU A 282 28.64 -58.47 36.05
N HIS A 283 28.68 -59.80 36.12
CA HIS A 283 29.29 -60.55 37.21
C HIS A 283 30.70 -60.98 36.80
#